data_AF-A0A2E6PY64-F1
#
_entry.id   AF-A0A2E6PY64-F1
#
_cell.length_a   1.000
_cell.length_b   1.000
_cell.length_c   1.000
_cell.angle_alpha   90.00
_cell.angle_beta   90.00
_cell.angle_gamma   90.00
#
_symmetry.space_group_name_H-M   'P 1'
#
loop_
_entity.id
_entity.type
_entity.pdbx_description
1 polymer ?
#
loop_
_entity_poly.entity_id
_entity_poly.type
_entity_poly.pdbx_seq_one_letter_code
_entity_poly.pdbx_strand_id
1 'polypeptide(L)'
;MVDSGDEARLYIQVGDNEISLNGTMREVNDDWTSAKDQEDWKSALEKIRLARDESESRYANLKSNRGRHLARLIDHCGIHRTTDLILAAVYYLRVVEKEDDTPPRVLKQLLSSTGKWTEDDIEKWNISLYINRMIEGGTGDEKRPLLAYPSGTDKNRHVVLTKTGVEHLERLSS
;
A
#
# COMPACT_ATOMS: atom_id res chain seq x y z
N MET A 1 -49.54 3.01 20.44
CA MET A 1 -48.45 3.61 19.63
C MET A 1 -47.17 3.13 20.28
N VAL A 2 -46.52 2.11 19.71
CA VAL A 2 -45.20 1.70 20.17
C VAL A 2 -44.25 2.73 19.59
N ASP A 3 -43.55 3.44 20.47
CA ASP A 3 -42.45 4.33 20.11
C ASP A 3 -41.42 3.49 19.36
N SER A 4 -41.42 3.57 18.03
CA SER A 4 -40.39 2.99 17.19
C SER A 4 -39.16 3.86 17.33
N GLY A 5 -38.53 3.81 18.50
CA GLY A 5 -37.22 4.39 18.73
C GLY A 5 -36.27 3.81 17.70
N ASP A 6 -35.54 4.66 16.99
CA ASP A 6 -34.67 4.28 15.89
C ASP A 6 -33.87 3.01 16.24
N GLU A 7 -34.22 1.94 15.53
CA GLU A 7 -33.58 0.64 15.67
C GLU A 7 -32.15 0.76 15.13
N ALA A 8 -31.18 0.46 15.97
CA ALA A 8 -29.76 0.63 15.72
C ALA A 8 -29.05 -0.73 15.83
N ARG A 9 -28.00 -0.89 15.02
CA ARG A 9 -27.13 -2.07 15.03
C ARG A 9 -25.67 -1.65 14.92
N LEU A 10 -24.82 -2.25 15.76
CA LEU A 10 -23.36 -2.11 15.71
C LEU A 10 -22.73 -3.50 15.57
N TYR A 11 -21.88 -3.67 14.57
CA TYR A 11 -21.10 -4.90 14.37
C TYR A 11 -19.64 -4.54 14.18
N ILE A 12 -18.76 -5.07 15.03
CA ILE A 12 -17.32 -4.88 14.92
C ILE A 12 -16.63 -6.22 15.17
N GLN A 13 -15.73 -6.61 14.27
CA GLN A 13 -14.91 -7.82 14.41
C GLN A 13 -13.42 -7.45 14.39
N VAL A 14 -12.67 -7.95 15.37
CA VAL A 14 -11.22 -7.77 15.49
C VAL A 14 -10.57 -9.12 15.82
N GLY A 15 -9.95 -9.73 14.81
CA GLY A 15 -9.46 -11.11 14.92
C GLY A 15 -10.61 -12.05 15.25
N ASP A 16 -10.46 -12.81 16.34
CA ASP A 16 -11.50 -13.72 16.85
C ASP A 16 -12.50 -13.04 17.80
N ASN A 17 -12.35 -11.74 18.09
CA ASN A 17 -13.26 -11.00 18.96
C ASN A 17 -14.36 -10.34 18.15
N GLU A 18 -15.61 -10.56 18.55
CA GLU A 18 -16.80 -10.02 17.88
C GLU A 18 -17.66 -9.23 18.88
N ILE A 19 -18.05 -8.02 18.49
CA ILE A 19 -19.07 -7.20 19.16
C ILE A 19 -20.25 -7.07 18.21
N SER A 20 -21.42 -7.57 18.62
CA SER A 20 -22.66 -7.51 17.86
C SER A 20 -23.77 -7.00 18.78
N LEU A 21 -24.19 -5.76 18.58
CA LEU A 21 -25.19 -5.07 19.40
C LEU A 21 -26.39 -4.67 18.53
N ASN A 22 -27.60 -4.84 19.05
CA ASN A 22 -28.85 -4.47 18.39
C ASN A 22 -29.84 -3.94 19.43
N GLY A 23 -30.66 -2.96 19.07
CA GLY A 23 -31.68 -2.40 19.97
C GLY A 23 -32.00 -0.96 19.59
N THR A 24 -32.50 -0.17 20.53
CA THR A 24 -32.62 1.29 20.33
C THR A 24 -31.23 1.95 20.34
N MET A 25 -31.09 3.12 19.73
CA MET A 25 -29.83 3.87 19.73
C MET A 25 -29.25 4.12 21.14
N ARG A 26 -30.11 4.30 22.15
CA ARG A 26 -29.68 4.45 23.56
C ARG A 26 -29.10 3.14 24.11
N GLU A 27 -29.79 2.02 23.91
CA GLU A 27 -29.34 0.70 24.37
C GLU A 27 -28.03 0.32 23.70
N VAL A 28 -27.91 0.48 22.39
CA VAL A 28 -26.67 0.20 21.65
C VAL A 28 -25.50 1.05 22.16
N ASN A 29 -25.74 2.32 22.52
CA ASN A 29 -24.69 3.20 23.04
C ASN A 29 -24.24 2.81 24.47
N ASP A 30 -25.18 2.44 25.34
CA ASP A 30 -24.88 1.99 26.71
C ASP A 30 -24.13 0.65 26.68
N ASP A 31 -24.57 -0.28 25.83
CA ASP A 31 -23.93 -1.58 25.61
C ASP A 31 -22.54 -1.43 24.98
N TRP A 32 -22.38 -0.53 24.00
CA TRP A 32 -21.08 -0.21 23.42
C TRP A 32 -20.11 0.34 24.47
N THR A 33 -20.60 1.22 25.35
CA THR A 33 -19.79 1.79 26.43
C THR A 33 -19.27 0.71 27.37
N SER A 34 -20.09 -0.32 27.63
CA SER A 34 -19.70 -1.46 28.44
C SER A 34 -18.76 -2.41 27.68
N ALA A 35 -19.05 -2.70 26.42
CA ALA A 35 -18.28 -3.60 25.56
C ALA A 35 -16.84 -3.10 25.32
N LYS A 36 -16.67 -1.79 25.07
CA LYS A 36 -15.31 -1.21 24.85
C LYS A 36 -14.41 -1.30 26.08
N ASP A 37 -15.00 -1.44 27.28
CA ASP A 37 -14.27 -1.50 28.53
C ASP A 37 -13.89 -2.91 28.96
N GLN A 38 -14.42 -3.94 28.27
CA GLN A 38 -14.07 -5.34 28.48
C GLN A 38 -12.59 -5.59 28.19
N GLU A 39 -11.98 -6.46 29.01
CA GLU A 39 -10.55 -6.78 28.94
C GLU A 39 -10.17 -7.41 27.59
N ASP A 40 -11.03 -8.26 27.03
CA ASP A 40 -10.79 -8.92 25.74
C ASP A 40 -10.72 -7.91 24.59
N TRP A 41 -11.61 -6.91 24.57
CA TRP A 41 -11.60 -5.84 23.57
C TRP A 41 -10.36 -4.95 23.67
N LYS A 42 -10.01 -4.53 24.90
CA LYS A 42 -8.78 -3.76 25.17
C LYS A 42 -7.54 -4.54 24.77
N SER A 43 -7.49 -5.83 25.09
CA SER A 43 -6.39 -6.74 24.72
C SER A 43 -6.27 -6.90 23.20
N ALA A 44 -7.39 -7.05 22.49
CA ALA A 44 -7.41 -7.10 21.03
C ALA A 44 -6.87 -5.81 20.39
N LEU A 45 -7.28 -4.64 20.89
CA LEU A 45 -6.78 -3.35 20.44
C LEU A 45 -5.30 -3.15 20.77
N GLU A 46 -4.83 -3.54 21.95
CA GLU A 46 -3.40 -3.47 22.28
C GLU A 46 -2.57 -4.39 21.39
N LYS A 47 -3.06 -5.59 21.05
CA LYS A 47 -2.38 -6.46 20.07
C LYS A 47 -2.23 -5.79 18.70
N ILE A 48 -3.28 -5.13 18.20
CA ILE A 48 -3.20 -4.34 16.97
C ILE A 48 -2.18 -3.22 17.12
N ARG A 49 -2.22 -2.50 18.24
CA ARG A 49 -1.33 -1.37 18.52
C ARG A 49 0.13 -1.82 18.55
N LEU A 50 0.43 -2.90 19.25
CA LEU A 50 1.76 -3.50 19.32
C LEU A 50 2.24 -3.99 17.95
N ALA A 51 1.39 -4.69 17.19
CA ALA A 51 1.75 -5.15 15.84
C ALA A 51 2.04 -3.97 14.90
N ARG A 52 1.27 -2.88 15.02
CA ARG A 52 1.52 -1.63 14.29
C ARG A 52 2.84 -1.01 14.73
N ASP A 53 3.06 -0.82 16.02
CA ASP A 53 4.27 -0.19 16.57
C ASP A 53 5.54 -1.00 16.20
N GLU A 54 5.45 -2.34 16.23
CA GLU A 54 6.51 -3.24 15.77
C GLU A 54 6.79 -3.04 14.26
N SER A 55 5.74 -3.02 13.43
CA SER A 55 5.88 -2.74 11.99
C SER A 55 6.47 -1.35 11.73
N GLU A 56 6.08 -0.34 12.51
CA GLU A 56 6.64 1.01 12.39
C GLU A 56 8.12 1.07 12.79
N SER A 57 8.49 0.37 13.87
CA SER A 57 9.85 0.30 14.39
C SER A 57 10.83 -0.32 13.40
N ARG A 58 10.39 -1.30 12.60
CA ARG A 58 11.20 -2.00 11.58
C ARG A 58 11.87 -1.05 10.59
N TYR A 59 11.24 0.10 10.32
CA TYR A 59 11.75 1.09 9.38
C TYR A 59 12.17 2.40 10.05
N ALA A 60 12.18 2.48 11.39
CA ALA A 60 12.44 3.71 12.12
C ALA A 60 13.85 4.26 11.91
N ASN A 61 14.80 3.40 11.56
CA ASN A 61 16.18 3.75 11.25
C ASN A 61 16.35 4.38 9.84
N LEU A 62 15.35 4.30 8.97
CA LEU A 62 15.42 4.90 7.64
C LEU A 62 15.17 6.41 7.73
N LYS A 63 16.12 7.19 7.19
CA LYS A 63 16.07 8.66 7.20
C LYS A 63 14.99 9.24 6.28
N SER A 64 14.59 8.51 5.24
CA SER A 64 13.64 8.97 4.22
C SER A 64 12.22 8.54 4.56
N ASN A 65 11.30 9.49 4.74
CA ASN A 65 9.87 9.19 4.92
C ASN A 65 9.30 8.42 3.72
N ARG A 66 9.67 8.84 2.51
CA ARG A 66 9.28 8.16 1.26
C ARG A 66 9.84 6.74 1.19
N GLY A 67 11.09 6.59 1.60
CA GLY A 67 11.75 5.29 1.71
C GLY A 67 11.04 4.37 2.70
N ARG A 68 10.62 4.88 3.87
CA ARG A 68 9.83 4.12 4.86
C ARG A 68 8.49 3.68 4.30
N HIS A 69 7.75 4.55 3.64
CA HIS A 69 6.45 4.21 3.05
C HIS A 69 6.58 3.16 1.95
N LEU A 70 7.53 3.34 1.03
CA LEU A 70 7.74 2.36 -0.03
C LEU A 70 8.25 1.03 0.53
N ALA A 71 9.15 1.04 1.52
CA ALA A 71 9.64 -0.18 2.16
C ALA A 71 8.51 -0.99 2.80
N ARG A 72 7.58 -0.32 3.49
CA ARG A 72 6.36 -0.94 4.04
C ARG A 72 5.51 -1.55 2.94
N LEU A 73 5.24 -0.81 1.86
CA LEU A 73 4.45 -1.30 0.74
C LEU A 73 5.07 -2.57 0.13
N ILE A 74 6.39 -2.55 -0.11
CA ILE A 74 7.13 -3.69 -0.67
C ILE A 74 6.98 -4.94 0.21
N ASP A 75 7.16 -4.79 1.53
CA ASP A 75 7.08 -5.93 2.46
C ASP A 75 5.65 -6.45 2.63
N HIS A 76 4.67 -5.55 2.74
CA HIS A 76 3.27 -5.95 2.88
C HIS A 76 2.74 -6.65 1.63
N CYS A 77 3.18 -6.24 0.44
CA CYS A 77 2.75 -6.83 -0.83
C CYS A 77 3.69 -7.93 -1.34
N GLY A 78 4.69 -8.37 -0.56
CA GLY A 78 5.60 -9.46 -0.95
C GLY A 78 6.34 -9.21 -2.27
N ILE A 79 6.71 -7.96 -2.56
CA ILE A 79 7.27 -7.60 -3.86
C ILE A 79 8.77 -7.90 -3.90
N HIS A 80 9.18 -8.79 -4.80
CA HIS A 80 10.58 -9.25 -4.87
C HIS A 80 11.24 -9.08 -6.24
N ARG A 81 10.46 -9.14 -7.33
CA ARG A 81 11.04 -9.04 -8.69
C ARG A 81 11.38 -7.59 -9.02
N THR A 82 12.53 -7.36 -9.64
CA THR A 82 12.99 -6.01 -10.02
C THR A 82 11.96 -5.24 -10.86
N THR A 83 11.30 -5.91 -11.80
CA THR A 83 10.21 -5.31 -12.60
C THR A 83 9.06 -4.81 -11.72
N ASP A 84 8.61 -5.62 -10.76
CA ASP A 84 7.51 -5.27 -9.86
C ASP A 84 7.92 -4.17 -8.86
N LEU A 85 9.18 -4.20 -8.40
CA LEU A 85 9.74 -3.14 -7.55
C LEU A 85 9.79 -1.79 -8.26
N ILE A 86 10.21 -1.76 -9.52
CA ILE A 86 10.21 -0.55 -10.33
C ILE A 86 8.77 -0.09 -10.59
N LEU A 87 7.85 -1.01 -10.89
CA LEU A 87 6.44 -0.69 -11.10
C LEU A 87 5.80 -0.07 -9.83
N ALA A 88 6.07 -0.65 -8.65
CA ALA A 88 5.62 -0.14 -7.36
C ALA A 88 6.23 1.24 -7.05
N ALA A 89 7.49 1.47 -7.37
CA ALA A 89 8.14 2.77 -7.20
C ALA A 89 7.52 3.85 -8.11
N VAL A 90 7.23 3.52 -9.37
CA VAL A 90 6.52 4.43 -10.29
C VAL A 90 5.11 4.72 -9.76
N TYR A 91 4.39 3.70 -9.30
CA TYR A 91 3.05 3.87 -8.72
C TYR A 91 3.07 4.79 -7.51
N TYR A 92 4.00 4.54 -6.57
CA TYR A 92 4.16 5.36 -5.39
C TYR A 92 4.38 6.83 -5.75
N LEU A 93 5.32 7.14 -6.64
CA LEU A 93 5.59 8.53 -7.00
C LEU A 93 4.43 9.20 -7.76
N ARG A 94 3.77 8.48 -8.67
CA ARG A 94 2.71 9.04 -9.52
C ARG A 94 1.38 9.17 -8.80
N VAL A 95 0.99 8.16 -8.05
CA VAL A 95 -0.36 8.05 -7.50
C VAL A 95 -0.39 8.54 -6.06
N VAL A 96 0.62 8.17 -5.26
CA VAL A 96 0.67 8.55 -3.83
C VAL A 96 1.28 9.93 -3.64
N GLU A 97 2.47 10.17 -4.20
CA GLU A 97 3.17 11.46 -4.04
C GLU A 97 2.73 12.52 -5.08
N LYS A 98 2.02 12.10 -6.14
CA LYS A 98 1.57 12.97 -7.26
C LYS A 98 2.71 13.77 -7.89
N GLU A 99 3.90 13.17 -7.99
CA GLU A 99 5.05 13.76 -8.69
C GLU A 99 4.99 13.45 -10.18
N ASP A 100 5.17 14.47 -11.02
CA ASP A 100 5.10 14.37 -12.49
C ASP A 100 6.48 14.19 -13.18
N ASP A 101 7.58 14.57 -12.54
CA ASP A 101 8.95 14.41 -13.06
C ASP A 101 9.70 13.33 -12.25
N THR A 102 9.67 12.08 -12.74
CA THR A 102 10.25 10.92 -12.02
C THR A 102 11.22 10.13 -12.92
N PRO A 103 12.37 10.73 -13.29
CA PRO A 103 13.34 10.07 -14.14
C PRO A 103 13.95 8.85 -13.43
N PRO A 104 14.59 7.93 -14.18
CA PRO A 104 15.21 6.74 -13.61
C PRO A 104 16.10 6.99 -12.39
N ARG A 105 16.81 8.13 -12.34
CA ARG A 105 17.63 8.52 -11.17
C ARG A 105 16.80 8.73 -9.90
N VAL A 106 15.61 9.33 -10.00
CA VAL A 106 14.70 9.54 -8.86
C VAL A 106 14.15 8.20 -8.38
N LEU A 107 13.80 7.29 -9.30
CA LEU A 107 13.39 5.93 -8.95
C LEU A 107 14.50 5.16 -8.22
N LYS A 108 15.75 5.25 -8.70
CA LYS A 108 16.91 4.66 -8.02
C LYS A 108 17.05 5.21 -6.59
N GLN A 109 17.04 6.53 -6.44
CA GLN A 109 17.16 7.17 -5.13
C GLN A 109 16.05 6.74 -4.17
N LEU A 110 14.81 6.66 -4.65
CA LEU A 110 13.69 6.19 -3.86
C LEU A 110 13.89 4.74 -3.41
N LEU A 111 14.25 3.84 -4.33
CA LEU A 111 14.49 2.42 -4.05
C LEU A 111 15.65 2.22 -3.07
N SER A 112 16.77 2.92 -3.23
CA SER A 112 17.89 2.89 -2.27
C SER A 112 17.47 3.42 -0.89
N SER A 113 16.59 4.41 -0.84
CA SER A 113 16.10 4.97 0.43
C SER A 113 15.22 4.02 1.24
N THR A 114 14.78 2.90 0.66
CA THR A 114 14.08 1.82 1.38
C THR A 114 15.00 1.04 2.33
N GLY A 115 16.32 1.17 2.17
CA GLY A 115 17.31 0.43 2.96
C GLY A 115 17.35 -1.07 2.70
N LYS A 116 16.54 -1.58 1.75
CA LYS A 116 16.50 -3.01 1.37
C LYS A 116 17.61 -3.39 0.41
N TRP A 117 18.10 -2.42 -0.35
CA TRP A 117 19.20 -2.59 -1.31
C TRP A 117 20.17 -1.44 -1.15
N THR A 118 21.46 -1.71 -1.33
CA THR A 118 22.49 -0.67 -1.32
C THR A 118 22.39 0.18 -2.59
N GLU A 119 23.01 1.37 -2.56
CA GLU A 119 23.12 2.20 -3.77
C GLU A 119 23.83 1.44 -4.91
N ASP A 120 24.88 0.67 -4.58
CA ASP A 120 25.62 -0.16 -5.53
C ASP A 120 24.77 -1.29 -6.15
N ASP A 121 23.85 -1.88 -5.38
CA ASP A 121 22.92 -2.89 -5.90
C ASP A 121 21.93 -2.28 -6.89
N ILE A 122 21.36 -1.13 -6.54
CA ILE A 122 20.40 -0.41 -7.37
C ILE A 122 21.07 0.19 -8.61
N GLU A 123 22.35 0.58 -8.53
CA GLU A 123 23.04 1.19 -9.66
C GLU A 123 23.19 0.22 -10.84
N LYS A 124 23.37 -1.07 -10.53
CA LYS A 124 23.40 -2.17 -11.51
C LYS A 124 22.05 -2.36 -12.23
N TRP A 125 20.95 -1.84 -11.68
CA TRP A 125 19.63 -1.97 -12.30
C TRP A 125 19.49 -0.94 -13.42
N ASN A 126 19.38 -1.43 -14.65
CA ASN A 126 19.06 -0.59 -15.80
C ASN A 126 17.56 -0.25 -15.81
N ILE A 127 17.15 0.67 -14.93
CA ILE A 127 15.75 1.08 -14.76
C ILE A 127 15.12 1.53 -16.08
N SER A 128 15.87 2.27 -16.92
CA SER A 128 15.40 2.69 -18.24
C SER A 128 15.02 1.51 -19.13
N LEU A 129 15.83 0.45 -19.14
CA LEU A 129 15.54 -0.76 -19.90
C LEU A 129 14.31 -1.50 -19.36
N TYR A 130 14.16 -1.60 -18.04
CA TYR A 130 12.97 -2.20 -17.43
C TYR A 130 11.70 -1.41 -17.77
N ILE A 131 11.76 -0.08 -17.73
CA ILE A 131 10.66 0.79 -18.14
C ILE A 131 10.29 0.53 -19.60
N ASN A 132 11.26 0.55 -20.51
CA ASN A 132 11.00 0.31 -21.94
C ASN A 132 10.36 -1.07 -22.18
N ARG A 133 10.88 -2.13 -21.53
CA ARG A 133 10.29 -3.48 -21.63
C ARG A 133 8.86 -3.56 -21.11
N MET A 134 8.54 -2.82 -20.05
CA MET A 134 7.18 -2.75 -19.50
C MET A 134 6.23 -1.95 -20.40
N ILE A 135 6.74 -0.95 -21.12
CA ILE A 135 5.99 -0.18 -22.13
C ILE A 135 5.75 -1.03 -23.39
N GLU A 136 6.72 -1.85 -23.79
CA GLU A 136 6.59 -2.75 -24.94
C GLU A 136 5.67 -3.96 -24.67
N GLY A 137 5.33 -4.23 -23.40
CA GLY A 137 4.43 -5.32 -23.00
C GLY A 137 5.10 -6.71 -22.92
N GLY A 138 6.43 -6.78 -22.87
CA GLY A 138 7.18 -8.04 -22.75
C GLY A 138 7.19 -8.92 -24.02
N THR A 139 7.79 -10.12 -23.90
CA THR A 139 7.90 -11.14 -24.96
C THR A 139 6.93 -12.30 -24.69
N GLY A 140 5.71 -12.23 -25.23
CA GLY A 140 4.68 -13.28 -25.15
C GLY A 140 3.43 -12.92 -25.97
N ASP A 141 2.49 -13.85 -26.11
CA ASP A 141 1.32 -13.72 -27.00
C ASP A 141 0.25 -12.72 -26.50
N GLU A 142 0.25 -12.37 -25.22
CA GLU A 142 -0.59 -11.31 -24.64
C GLU A 142 0.25 -10.11 -24.21
N LYS A 143 0.80 -9.36 -25.17
CA LYS A 143 1.53 -8.11 -24.90
C LYS A 143 0.62 -7.05 -24.31
N ARG A 144 0.52 -7.01 -22.98
CA ARG A 144 -0.18 -5.92 -22.28
C ARG A 144 0.84 -5.02 -21.58
N PRO A 145 0.99 -3.77 -22.03
CA PRO A 145 1.95 -2.85 -21.43
C PRO A 145 1.55 -2.53 -20.00
N LEU A 146 2.49 -2.60 -19.06
CA LEU A 146 2.29 -2.22 -17.66
C LEU A 146 2.48 -0.72 -17.44
N LEU A 147 3.27 -0.10 -18.32
CA LEU A 147 3.61 1.32 -18.29
C LEU A 147 3.29 1.97 -19.63
N ALA A 148 3.10 3.28 -19.63
CA ALA A 148 2.92 4.09 -20.83
C ALA A 148 3.51 5.50 -20.67
N TYR A 149 3.80 6.16 -21.78
CA TYR A 149 4.09 7.58 -21.80
C TYR A 149 2.80 8.39 -21.93
N PRO A 150 2.57 9.40 -21.09
CA PRO A 150 1.53 10.40 -21.29
C PRO A 150 1.66 11.06 -22.67
N SER A 151 0.53 11.39 -23.30
CA SER A 151 0.51 12.07 -24.60
C SER A 151 1.34 13.36 -24.58
N GLY A 152 2.19 13.55 -25.59
CA GLY A 152 3.09 14.71 -25.67
C GLY A 152 4.39 14.58 -24.86
N THR A 153 4.63 13.43 -24.22
CA THR A 153 5.90 13.11 -23.56
C THR A 153 6.53 11.88 -24.21
N ASP A 154 7.84 11.91 -24.44
CA ASP A 154 8.58 10.86 -25.16
C ASP A 154 9.69 10.21 -24.30
N LYS A 155 9.71 10.49 -22.99
CA LYS A 155 10.83 10.15 -22.10
C LYS A 155 10.37 9.43 -20.83
N ASN A 156 11.22 8.52 -20.35
CA ASN A 156 11.12 7.77 -19.08
C ASN A 156 10.73 8.61 -17.86
N ARG A 157 11.02 9.91 -17.92
CA ARG A 157 10.72 10.91 -16.90
C ARG A 157 9.24 11.01 -16.52
N HIS A 158 8.35 10.79 -17.49
CA HIS A 158 6.91 10.99 -17.34
C HIS A 158 6.12 9.69 -17.36
N VAL A 159 6.79 8.53 -17.24
CA VAL A 159 6.12 7.24 -17.32
C VAL A 159 5.01 7.09 -16.27
N VAL A 160 3.86 6.55 -16.68
CA VAL A 160 2.70 6.26 -15.82
C VAL A 160 2.29 4.80 -15.95
N LEU A 161 1.55 4.30 -14.97
CA LEU A 161 0.97 2.96 -15.05
C LEU A 161 -0.20 2.95 -16.01
N THR A 162 -0.32 1.86 -16.78
CA THR A 162 -1.56 1.54 -17.49
C THR A 162 -2.57 0.92 -16.53
N LYS A 163 -3.80 0.75 -16.99
CA LYS A 163 -4.81 -0.05 -16.26
C LYS A 163 -4.29 -1.45 -15.91
N THR A 164 -3.62 -2.12 -16.86
CA THR A 164 -3.02 -3.44 -16.64
C THR A 164 -1.90 -3.40 -15.61
N GLY A 165 -1.08 -2.33 -15.59
CA GLY A 165 -0.05 -2.14 -14.57
C GLY A 165 -0.63 -2.05 -13.16
N VAL A 166 -1.75 -1.33 -13.00
CA VAL A 166 -2.46 -1.21 -11.72
C VAL A 166 -3.05 -2.57 -11.31
N GLU A 167 -3.80 -3.22 -12.20
CA GLU A 167 -4.37 -4.56 -11.95
C GLU A 167 -3.29 -5.61 -11.60
N HIS A 168 -2.10 -5.47 -12.18
CA HIS A 168 -0.97 -6.33 -11.85
C HIS A 168 -0.47 -6.13 -10.42
N LEU A 169 -0.32 -4.88 -9.97
CA LEU A 169 0.05 -4.59 -8.58
C LEU A 169 -1.04 -5.01 -7.60
N GLU A 170 -2.32 -4.80 -7.92
CA GLU A 170 -3.44 -5.21 -7.07
C GLU A 170 -3.46 -6.73 -6.82
N ARG A 171 -3.17 -7.53 -7.86
CA ARG A 171 -3.03 -8.99 -7.74
C ARG A 171 -1.85 -9.42 -6.88
N LEU A 172 -0.80 -8.62 -6.76
CA LEU A 172 0.33 -8.91 -5.86
C LEU A 172 -0.01 -8.59 -4.39
N SER A 173 -0.95 -7.68 -4.17
CA SER A 173 -1.39 -7.28 -2.83
C SER A 173 -2.57 -8.09 -2.28
N SER A 174 -3.16 -8.97 -3.09
CA SER A 174 -4.32 -9.82 -2.73
C SER A 174 -3.86 -11.16 -2.17
#